data_AF-A0A662ZUG5-F1
#
_entry.id   AF-A0A662ZUG5-F1
#
_cell.length_a   1.000
_cell.length_b   1.000
_cell.length_c   1.000
_cell.angle_alpha   90.00
_cell.angle_beta   90.00
_cell.angle_gamma   90.00
#
_symmetry.space_group_name_H-M   'P 1'
#
loop_
_entity.id
_entity.type
_entity.pdbx_description
1 polymer ?
#
loop_
_entity_poly.entity_id
_entity_poly.type
_entity_poly.pdbx_seq_one_letter_code
_entity_poly.pdbx_strand_id
1 'polypeptide(L)'
;MANKPHKSVGNERDELFALLKEASFTYRKEVIGESKLYELYVEDFLNGHYYSDHRDAAGKNRHRKNIGILRGILTKRKDLVELFFSNILFAPNRMDELLRLFNTTKASSGLKEEPDKPRPETNLPALSLGSFLNDNQLSLIAHCANEAQLFTTPVNAGILRSLLEGTLHQPLKSANNRLVAFFFDRLCHHRLILGRWEHLLEQAGSILGSKDGRPLKHGQYSSALSLAKSNPNSMQEVISQCVQAVREMTERNTTDNK
;
A
#
# COMPACT_ATOMS: atom_id res chain seq x y z
N MET A 1 6.81 -14.05 -52.47
CA MET A 1 6.80 -14.01 -50.99
C MET A 1 7.21 -12.62 -50.55
N ALA A 2 6.25 -11.76 -50.24
CA ALA A 2 6.54 -10.37 -49.88
C ALA A 2 6.86 -10.29 -48.38
N ASN A 3 8.06 -9.80 -48.06
CA ASN A 3 8.48 -9.45 -46.70
C ASN A 3 7.45 -8.51 -46.06
N LYS A 4 6.81 -8.98 -44.99
CA LYS A 4 6.01 -8.12 -44.11
C LYS A 4 6.96 -7.10 -43.47
N PRO A 5 6.65 -5.79 -43.53
CA PRO A 5 7.44 -4.80 -42.82
C PRO A 5 7.28 -5.05 -41.32
N HIS A 6 8.39 -5.27 -40.62
CA HIS A 6 8.45 -5.20 -39.16
C HIS A 6 8.03 -3.79 -38.74
N LYS A 7 6.79 -3.64 -38.27
CA LYS A 7 6.26 -2.39 -37.75
C LYS A 7 5.97 -2.53 -36.25
N SER A 8 6.86 -1.89 -35.49
CA SER A 8 6.69 -1.27 -34.17
C SER A 8 6.15 -2.15 -33.03
N VAL A 9 7.08 -2.78 -32.30
CA VAL A 9 6.90 -3.28 -30.92
C VAL A 9 6.49 -2.15 -29.94
N GLY A 10 6.69 -0.88 -30.31
CA GLY A 10 6.32 0.28 -29.48
C GLY A 10 4.81 0.44 -29.29
N ASN A 11 4.01 0.30 -30.35
CA ASN A 11 2.58 0.67 -30.32
C ASN A 11 1.70 -0.33 -29.52
N GLU A 12 2.09 -1.61 -29.46
CA GLU A 12 1.34 -2.63 -28.69
C GLU A 12 1.40 -2.40 -27.18
N ARG A 13 2.59 -2.02 -26.71
CA ARG A 13 2.88 -1.81 -25.30
C ARG A 13 2.23 -0.52 -24.78
N ASP A 14 2.14 0.48 -25.64
CA ASP A 14 1.59 1.80 -25.29
C ASP A 14 0.07 1.73 -25.05
N GLU A 15 -0.68 1.02 -25.90
CA GLU A 15 -2.13 0.86 -25.73
C GLU A 15 -2.48 0.05 -24.48
N LEU A 16 -1.78 -1.08 -24.24
CA LEU A 16 -2.01 -1.88 -23.03
C LEU A 16 -1.67 -1.10 -21.76
N PHE A 17 -0.59 -0.32 -21.79
CA PHE A 17 -0.21 0.55 -20.67
C PHE A 17 -1.27 1.62 -20.40
N ALA A 18 -1.80 2.27 -21.46
CA ALA A 18 -2.86 3.26 -21.33
C ALA A 18 -4.12 2.67 -20.69
N LEU A 19 -4.56 1.49 -21.16
CA LEU A 19 -5.71 0.80 -20.60
C LEU A 19 -5.50 0.38 -19.14
N LEU A 20 -4.33 -0.16 -18.78
CA LEU A 20 -4.02 -0.52 -17.39
C LEU A 20 -3.95 0.71 -16.49
N LYS A 21 -3.40 1.82 -16.99
CA LYS A 21 -3.35 3.09 -16.26
C LYS A 21 -4.77 3.62 -16.00
N GLU A 22 -5.64 3.60 -17.00
CA GLU A 22 -7.04 4.01 -16.87
C GLU A 22 -7.83 3.08 -15.94
N ALA A 23 -7.66 1.76 -16.06
CA ALA A 23 -8.25 0.77 -15.16
C ALA A 23 -7.82 1.03 -13.72
N SER A 24 -6.53 1.30 -13.48
CA SER A 24 -6.04 1.63 -12.14
C SER A 24 -6.70 2.89 -11.58
N PHE A 25 -6.85 3.93 -12.41
CA PHE A 25 -7.47 5.19 -12.01
C PHE A 25 -8.95 4.99 -11.65
N THR A 26 -9.68 4.30 -12.52
CA THR A 26 -11.12 4.04 -12.36
C THR A 26 -11.38 3.14 -11.16
N TYR A 27 -10.54 2.12 -10.92
CA TYR A 27 -10.59 1.31 -9.71
C TYR A 27 -10.44 2.17 -8.44
N ARG A 28 -9.45 3.07 -8.40
CA ARG A 28 -9.26 3.96 -7.24
C ARG A 28 -10.43 4.89 -7.03
N LYS A 29 -10.94 5.49 -8.11
CA LYS A 29 -12.07 6.42 -8.04
C LYS A 29 -13.34 5.70 -7.57
N GLU A 30 -13.74 4.65 -8.29
CA GLU A 30 -15.05 4.05 -8.11
C GLU A 30 -15.06 2.99 -7.00
N VAL A 31 -14.10 2.06 -6.99
CA VAL A 31 -14.09 0.97 -5.99
C VAL A 31 -13.59 1.47 -4.64
N ILE A 32 -12.48 2.20 -4.61
CA ILE A 32 -11.91 2.70 -3.34
C ILE A 32 -12.61 3.99 -2.90
N GLY A 33 -12.79 4.96 -3.80
CA GLY A 33 -13.33 6.29 -3.46
C GLY A 33 -14.85 6.29 -3.26
N GLU A 34 -15.59 5.61 -4.14
CA GLU A 34 -17.07 5.60 -4.13
C GLU A 34 -17.65 4.30 -3.55
N SER A 35 -16.80 3.36 -3.11
CA SER A 35 -17.21 2.05 -2.58
C SER A 35 -18.05 1.21 -3.55
N LYS A 36 -17.86 1.38 -4.86
CA LYS A 36 -18.50 0.55 -5.90
C LYS A 36 -18.05 -0.91 -5.75
N LEU A 37 -18.99 -1.84 -5.91
CA LEU A 37 -18.67 -3.26 -5.93
C LEU A 37 -17.63 -3.56 -7.01
N TYR A 38 -16.58 -4.30 -6.64
CA TYR A 38 -15.47 -4.61 -7.52
C TYR A 38 -15.94 -5.28 -8.82
N GLU A 39 -16.86 -6.23 -8.70
CA GLU A 39 -17.37 -7.01 -9.81
C GLU A 39 -18.14 -6.13 -10.81
N LEU A 40 -18.86 -5.11 -10.32
CA LEU A 40 -19.54 -4.12 -11.18
C LEU A 40 -18.54 -3.18 -11.87
N TYR A 41 -17.50 -2.72 -11.15
CA TYR A 41 -16.41 -1.96 -11.76
C TYR A 41 -15.73 -2.75 -12.91
N VAL A 42 -15.47 -4.04 -12.70
CA VAL A 42 -14.83 -4.89 -13.72
C VAL A 42 -15.71 -5.02 -14.96
N GLU A 43 -17.00 -5.28 -14.80
CA GLU A 43 -17.94 -5.34 -15.91
C GLU A 43 -18.05 -4.01 -16.65
N ASP A 44 -18.23 -2.90 -15.94
CA ASP A 44 -18.36 -1.57 -16.55
C ASP A 44 -17.11 -1.17 -17.32
N PHE A 45 -15.93 -1.39 -16.75
CA PHE A 45 -14.66 -1.07 -17.41
C PHE A 45 -14.49 -1.91 -18.69
N LEU A 46 -14.75 -3.22 -18.62
CA LEU A 46 -14.59 -4.11 -19.77
C LEU A 46 -15.63 -3.84 -20.87
N ASN A 47 -16.84 -3.44 -20.51
CA ASN A 47 -17.89 -3.07 -21.47
C ASN A 47 -17.61 -1.71 -22.11
N GLY A 48 -17.09 -0.74 -21.34
CA GLY A 48 -16.68 0.57 -21.85
C GLY A 48 -15.56 0.51 -22.90
N HIS A 49 -14.72 -0.53 -22.84
CA HIS A 49 -13.61 -0.77 -23.75
C HIS A 49 -13.86 -1.93 -24.73
N TYR A 50 -15.13 -2.23 -25.05
CA TYR A 50 -15.46 -3.31 -25.99
C TYR A 50 -15.08 -2.97 -27.44
N TYR A 51 -15.30 -1.73 -27.86
CA TYR A 51 -15.03 -1.26 -29.21
C TYR A 51 -13.70 -0.49 -29.30
N SER A 52 -13.01 -0.65 -30.42
CA SER A 52 -11.76 0.05 -30.70
C SER A 52 -11.90 1.08 -31.83
N ASP A 53 -11.22 2.21 -31.72
CA ASP A 53 -11.16 3.22 -32.79
C ASP A 53 -10.22 2.86 -33.95
N HIS A 54 -9.46 1.75 -33.83
CA HIS A 54 -8.59 1.26 -34.89
C HIS A 54 -9.40 0.92 -36.15
N ARG A 55 -8.99 1.47 -37.29
CA ARG A 55 -9.66 1.27 -38.58
C ARG A 55 -9.19 0.02 -39.31
N ASP A 56 -7.94 -0.38 -39.10
CA ASP A 56 -7.37 -1.56 -39.73
C ASP A 56 -7.56 -2.83 -38.89
N ALA A 57 -7.61 -3.99 -39.56
CA ALA A 57 -7.83 -5.27 -38.91
C ALA A 57 -6.71 -5.63 -37.91
N ALA A 58 -5.47 -5.21 -38.15
CA ALA A 58 -4.37 -5.50 -37.23
C ALA A 58 -4.52 -4.73 -35.92
N GLY A 59 -4.91 -3.45 -35.98
CA GLY A 59 -5.24 -2.64 -34.80
C GLY A 59 -6.41 -3.19 -33.99
N LYS A 60 -7.52 -3.58 -34.65
CA LYS A 60 -8.65 -4.23 -33.98
C LYS A 60 -8.26 -5.52 -33.27
N ASN A 61 -7.42 -6.34 -33.91
CA ASN A 61 -6.92 -7.58 -33.32
C ASN A 61 -5.98 -7.32 -32.12
N ARG A 62 -5.13 -6.28 -32.20
CA ARG A 62 -4.27 -5.86 -31.08
C ARG A 62 -5.09 -5.40 -29.89
N HIS A 63 -6.05 -4.50 -30.11
CA HIS A 63 -6.94 -4.02 -29.06
C HIS A 63 -7.67 -5.20 -28.38
N ARG A 64 -8.25 -6.11 -29.18
CA ARG A 64 -8.91 -7.31 -28.66
C ARG A 64 -7.99 -8.19 -27.80
N LYS A 65 -6.71 -8.34 -28.19
CA LYS A 65 -5.70 -9.04 -27.39
C LYS A 65 -5.45 -8.34 -26.06
N ASN A 66 -5.29 -7.02 -26.07
CA ASN A 66 -5.06 -6.21 -24.88
C ASN A 66 -6.25 -6.28 -23.90
N ILE A 67 -7.48 -6.19 -24.39
CA ILE A 67 -8.70 -6.40 -23.59
C ILE A 67 -8.77 -7.82 -23.03
N GLY A 68 -8.33 -8.83 -23.77
CA GLY A 68 -8.24 -10.21 -23.26
C GLY A 68 -7.28 -10.34 -22.06
N ILE A 69 -6.13 -9.68 -22.12
CA ILE A 69 -5.16 -9.64 -21.01
C ILE A 69 -5.78 -8.94 -19.79
N LEU A 70 -6.35 -7.74 -19.99
CA LEU A 70 -7.01 -6.97 -18.94
C LEU A 70 -8.15 -7.74 -18.29
N ARG A 71 -9.01 -8.38 -19.09
CA ARG A 71 -10.08 -9.24 -18.58
C ARG A 71 -9.52 -10.35 -17.69
N GLY A 72 -8.43 -11.00 -18.10
CA GLY A 72 -7.76 -12.01 -17.29
C GLY A 72 -7.29 -11.46 -15.94
N ILE A 73 -6.65 -10.29 -15.94
CA ILE A 73 -6.17 -9.63 -14.72
C ILE A 73 -7.35 -9.28 -13.80
N LEU A 74 -8.35 -8.57 -14.33
CA LEU A 74 -9.48 -8.05 -13.57
C LEU A 74 -10.41 -9.16 -13.03
N THR A 75 -10.63 -10.24 -13.78
CA THR A 75 -11.60 -11.28 -13.36
C THR A 75 -10.97 -12.44 -12.61
N LYS A 76 -9.70 -12.76 -12.88
CA LYS A 76 -9.03 -13.95 -12.31
C LYS A 76 -7.95 -13.60 -11.31
N ARG A 77 -7.44 -12.38 -11.30
CA ARG A 77 -6.30 -11.95 -10.48
C ARG A 77 -6.61 -10.67 -9.70
N LYS A 78 -7.72 -10.69 -8.96
CA LYS A 78 -8.10 -9.60 -8.04
C LYS A 78 -6.98 -9.28 -7.04
N ASP A 79 -6.22 -10.30 -6.62
CA ASP A 79 -5.00 -10.16 -5.81
C ASP A 79 -3.98 -9.19 -6.44
N LEU A 80 -3.76 -9.29 -7.75
CA LEU A 80 -2.87 -8.38 -8.47
C LEU A 80 -3.50 -7.00 -8.65
N VAL A 81 -4.81 -6.91 -8.85
CA VAL A 81 -5.48 -5.62 -8.96
C VAL A 81 -5.37 -4.84 -7.65
N GLU A 82 -5.66 -5.47 -6.52
CA GLU A 82 -5.51 -4.85 -5.20
C GLU A 82 -4.06 -4.43 -4.93
N LEU A 83 -3.08 -5.26 -5.31
CA LEU A 83 -1.66 -4.98 -5.12
C LEU A 83 -1.16 -3.83 -5.99
N PHE A 84 -1.54 -3.78 -7.27
CA PHE A 84 -0.96 -2.86 -8.25
C PHE A 84 -1.80 -1.60 -8.48
N PHE A 85 -3.12 -1.65 -8.35
CA PHE A 85 -4.00 -0.53 -8.74
C PHE A 85 -4.30 0.42 -7.57
N SER A 86 -4.06 -0.01 -6.33
CA SER A 86 -4.22 0.82 -5.14
C SER A 86 -3.24 1.99 -5.07
N ASN A 87 -2.16 1.98 -5.86
CA ASN A 87 -1.20 3.08 -5.93
C ASN A 87 -1.73 4.23 -6.80
N ILE A 88 -1.57 5.49 -6.37
CA ILE A 88 -2.04 6.69 -7.10
C ILE A 88 -1.45 6.79 -8.52
N LEU A 89 -0.23 6.29 -8.73
CA LEU A 89 0.46 6.33 -10.02
C LEU A 89 0.79 4.91 -10.50
N PHE A 90 0.23 4.57 -11.66
CA PHE A 90 0.56 3.33 -12.38
C PHE A 90 1.72 3.59 -13.35
N ALA A 91 2.94 3.40 -12.88
CA ALA A 91 4.17 3.67 -13.63
C ALA A 91 4.53 2.54 -14.63
N PRO A 92 5.30 2.80 -15.70
CA PRO A 92 5.63 1.79 -16.72
C PRO A 92 6.32 0.54 -16.17
N ASN A 93 7.25 0.70 -15.22
CA ASN A 93 7.93 -0.42 -14.55
C ASN A 93 6.97 -1.34 -13.77
N ARG A 94 5.84 -0.81 -13.27
CA ARG A 94 4.80 -1.59 -12.58
C ARG A 94 4.05 -2.50 -13.55
N MET A 95 3.85 -2.06 -14.78
CA MET A 95 3.20 -2.89 -15.80
C MET A 95 4.01 -4.15 -16.07
N ASP A 96 5.33 -4.04 -16.20
CA ASP A 96 6.20 -5.19 -16.45
C ASP A 96 6.12 -6.21 -15.32
N GLU A 97 6.14 -5.74 -14.08
CA GLU A 97 6.01 -6.60 -12.90
C GLU A 97 4.63 -7.27 -12.84
N LEU A 98 3.55 -6.50 -13.07
CA LEU A 98 2.19 -7.01 -13.12
C LEU A 98 2.05 -8.12 -14.17
N LEU A 99 2.51 -7.87 -15.40
CA LEU A 99 2.43 -8.83 -16.50
C LEU A 99 3.31 -10.06 -16.24
N ARG A 100 4.49 -9.88 -15.65
CA ARG A 100 5.33 -11.01 -15.22
C ARG A 100 4.57 -11.90 -14.25
N LEU A 101 4.00 -11.33 -13.18
CA LEU A 101 3.26 -12.09 -12.18
C LEU A 101 1.99 -12.72 -12.76
N PHE A 102 1.25 -12.00 -13.60
CA PHE A 102 0.06 -12.52 -14.27
C PHE A 102 0.37 -13.77 -15.11
N ASN A 103 1.50 -13.76 -15.83
CA ASN A 103 1.89 -14.85 -16.72
C ASN A 103 2.55 -16.03 -15.99
N THR A 104 3.21 -15.81 -14.84
CA THR A 104 4.02 -16.85 -14.18
C THR A 104 3.43 -17.39 -12.88
N THR A 105 2.36 -16.79 -12.35
CA THR A 105 1.75 -17.19 -11.07
C THR A 105 0.26 -17.49 -11.23
N LYS A 106 -0.27 -18.37 -10.37
CA LYS A 106 -1.71 -18.67 -10.30
C LYS A 106 -2.40 -17.74 -9.30
N ALA A 107 -3.70 -17.53 -9.47
CA ALA A 107 -4.51 -16.84 -8.48
C ALA A 107 -4.36 -17.55 -7.13
N SER A 108 -3.99 -16.80 -6.09
CA SER A 108 -4.03 -17.34 -4.73
C SER A 108 -5.51 -17.56 -4.42
N SER A 109 -5.95 -18.82 -4.42
CA SER A 109 -7.31 -19.19 -4.07
C SER A 109 -7.51 -18.84 -2.60
N GLY A 110 -8.05 -17.65 -2.34
CA GLY A 110 -8.49 -17.25 -1.03
C GLY A 110 -9.54 -18.26 -0.54
N LEU A 111 -9.18 -18.99 0.50
CA LEU A 111 -10.00 -19.53 1.60
C LEU A 111 -9.32 -20.80 2.14
N LYS A 112 -8.38 -20.60 3.07
CA LYS A 112 -8.31 -21.31 4.37
C LYS A 112 -7.20 -20.67 5.21
N GLU A 113 -7.59 -20.22 6.39
CA GLU A 113 -6.71 -19.92 7.51
C GLU A 113 -6.01 -21.20 8.00
N GLU A 114 -4.94 -21.00 8.77
CA GLU A 114 -4.08 -21.96 9.49
C GLU A 114 -2.92 -22.62 8.71
N PRO A 115 -1.81 -22.95 9.42
CA PRO A 115 -0.55 -22.28 9.26
C PRO A 115 0.53 -23.21 8.70
N ASP A 116 1.67 -22.60 8.43
CA ASP A 116 2.95 -23.21 8.08
C ASP A 116 3.27 -23.31 6.57
N LYS A 117 4.42 -22.68 6.25
CA LYS A 117 5.19 -22.63 5.00
C LYS A 117 4.91 -21.57 3.90
N PRO A 118 5.98 -21.11 3.23
CA PRO A 118 6.30 -19.69 3.13
C PRO A 118 5.82 -19.07 1.81
N ARG A 119 5.43 -17.80 1.90
CA ARG A 119 5.04 -16.97 0.76
C ARG A 119 6.31 -16.51 -0.01
N PRO A 120 6.25 -16.36 -1.34
CA PRO A 120 7.37 -15.84 -2.10
C PRO A 120 7.59 -14.36 -1.80
N GLU A 121 8.79 -14.10 -1.32
CA GLU A 121 9.35 -12.87 -0.78
C GLU A 121 9.34 -11.72 -1.79
N THR A 122 8.51 -10.69 -1.56
CA THR A 122 9.10 -9.35 -1.53
C THR A 122 10.08 -9.37 -0.36
N ASN A 123 11.37 -9.12 -0.60
CA ASN A 123 12.44 -9.02 0.41
C ASN A 123 12.24 -7.81 1.35
N LEU A 124 11.03 -7.64 1.89
CA LEU A 124 10.80 -6.84 3.07
C LEU A 124 11.25 -7.70 4.25
N PRO A 125 12.03 -7.16 5.20
CA PRO A 125 12.31 -7.86 6.45
C PRO A 125 11.01 -8.41 7.03
N ALA A 126 11.03 -9.64 7.56
CA ALA A 126 9.84 -10.33 8.06
C ALA A 126 9.03 -9.52 9.10
N LEU A 127 9.66 -8.49 9.68
CA LEU A 127 9.15 -7.61 10.71
C LEU A 127 8.80 -6.19 10.21
N SER A 128 8.92 -5.93 8.91
CA SER A 128 8.64 -4.62 8.34
C SER A 128 7.15 -4.27 8.40
N LEU A 129 6.86 -3.05 8.83
CA LEU A 129 5.53 -2.44 8.81
C LEU A 129 5.12 -1.97 7.41
N GLY A 130 5.95 -2.19 6.37
CA GLY A 130 5.63 -1.88 4.98
C GLY A 130 5.42 -0.39 4.69
N SER A 131 6.17 0.47 5.39
CA SER A 131 6.12 1.92 5.21
C SER A 131 6.82 2.35 3.92
N PHE A 132 6.23 3.30 3.19
CA PHE A 132 6.80 3.92 1.98
C PHE A 132 7.16 5.40 2.18
N LEU A 133 7.41 5.81 3.41
CA LEU A 133 7.68 7.20 3.76
C LEU A 133 9.08 7.66 3.33
N ASN A 134 9.16 8.86 2.76
CA ASN A 134 10.43 9.53 2.47
C ASN A 134 11.03 10.22 3.72
N ASP A 135 12.27 10.70 3.63
CA ASP A 135 12.98 11.29 4.78
C ASP A 135 12.31 12.54 5.36
N ASN A 136 11.69 13.37 4.52
CA ASN A 136 10.97 14.56 4.99
C ASN A 136 9.72 14.16 5.78
N GLN A 137 8.99 13.16 5.30
CA GLN A 137 7.83 12.62 5.99
C GLN A 137 8.21 11.95 7.31
N LEU A 138 9.28 11.15 7.31
CA LEU A 138 9.81 10.54 8.52
C LEU A 138 10.28 11.59 9.53
N SER A 139 10.87 12.69 9.07
CA SER A 139 11.28 13.80 9.93
C SER A 139 10.08 14.49 10.58
N LEU A 140 9.01 14.73 9.81
CA LEU A 140 7.78 15.29 10.34
C LEU A 140 7.13 14.35 11.36
N ILE A 141 7.03 13.05 11.04
CA ILE A 141 6.53 12.05 11.98
C ILE A 141 7.39 11.99 13.24
N ALA A 142 8.72 12.05 13.12
CA ALA A 142 9.64 12.06 14.26
C ALA A 142 9.39 13.26 15.17
N HIS A 143 9.23 14.45 14.57
CA HIS A 143 8.90 15.66 15.30
C HIS A 143 7.62 15.49 16.11
N CYS A 144 6.57 14.97 15.49
CA CYS A 144 5.29 14.76 16.16
C CYS A 144 5.32 13.68 17.23
N ALA A 145 6.09 12.60 17.01
CA ALA A 145 6.30 11.58 18.02
C ALA A 145 6.98 12.14 19.28
N ASN A 146 7.89 13.10 19.09
CA ASN A 146 8.57 13.80 20.18
C ASN A 146 7.65 14.83 20.85
N GLU A 147 6.87 15.59 20.09
CA GLU A 147 5.92 16.58 20.61
C GLU A 147 4.83 15.91 21.46
N ALA A 148 4.26 14.80 20.97
CA ALA A 148 3.27 14.01 21.69
C ALA A 148 3.89 13.14 22.81
N GLN A 149 5.21 13.22 23.03
CA GLN A 149 5.94 12.47 24.05
C GLN A 149 5.61 10.97 24.01
N LEU A 150 5.67 10.36 22.82
CA LEU A 150 5.34 8.94 22.63
C LEU A 150 6.35 8.03 23.32
N PHE A 151 7.62 8.39 23.26
CA PHE A 151 8.74 7.63 23.78
C PHE A 151 9.51 8.42 24.84
N THR A 152 10.15 7.73 25.78
CA THR A 152 10.94 8.38 26.83
C THR A 152 12.23 9.01 26.31
N THR A 153 12.66 8.59 25.12
CA THR A 153 13.83 9.11 24.41
C THR A 153 13.38 9.73 23.10
N PRO A 154 13.93 10.90 22.71
CA PRO A 154 13.58 11.51 21.44
C PRO A 154 13.98 10.62 20.27
N VAL A 155 13.10 10.52 19.28
CA VAL A 155 13.32 9.76 18.04
C VAL A 155 13.65 10.71 16.91
N ASN A 156 14.48 10.26 15.98
CA ASN A 156 14.75 10.96 14.72
C ASN A 156 14.24 10.12 13.53
N ALA A 157 14.32 10.68 12.32
CA ALA A 157 13.88 10.01 11.10
C ALA A 157 14.54 8.64 10.89
N GLY A 158 15.83 8.50 11.21
CA GLY A 158 16.55 7.24 11.08
C GLY A 158 16.07 6.17 12.06
N ILE A 159 15.82 6.54 13.32
CA ILE A 159 15.28 5.63 14.34
C ILE A 159 13.88 5.16 13.93
N LEU A 160 13.01 6.08 13.49
CA LEU A 160 11.68 5.73 13.00
C LEU A 160 11.74 4.87 11.73
N ARG A 161 12.66 5.14 10.82
CA ARG A 161 12.88 4.31 9.63
C ARG A 161 13.20 2.87 10.04
N SER A 162 14.17 2.67 10.93
CA SER A 162 14.53 1.35 11.43
C SER A 162 13.38 0.68 12.18
N LEU A 163 12.57 1.43 12.93
CA LEU A 163 11.38 0.91 13.59
C LEU A 163 10.34 0.39 12.58
N LEU A 164 10.05 1.16 11.53
CA LEU A 164 9.07 0.81 10.50
C LEU A 164 9.58 -0.28 9.55
N GLU A 165 10.89 -0.37 9.34
CA GLU A 165 11.52 -1.42 8.53
C GLU A 165 11.71 -2.72 9.32
N GLY A 166 11.50 -2.72 10.65
CA GLY A 166 11.69 -3.87 11.51
C GLY A 166 13.16 -4.21 11.76
N THR A 167 14.06 -3.22 11.60
CA THR A 167 15.52 -3.35 11.73
C THR A 167 16.07 -2.64 12.96
N LEU A 168 15.20 -2.15 13.84
CA LEU A 168 15.60 -1.42 15.04
C LEU A 168 16.29 -2.34 16.06
N HIS A 169 17.58 -2.10 16.31
CA HIS A 169 18.38 -2.92 17.24
C HIS A 169 18.07 -2.67 18.73
N GLN A 170 17.74 -1.43 19.09
CA GLN A 170 17.42 -1.05 20.47
C GLN A 170 15.94 -0.69 20.60
N PRO A 171 15.16 -1.46 21.37
CA PRO A 171 13.74 -1.16 21.57
C PRO A 171 13.51 0.22 22.18
N LEU A 172 12.50 0.93 21.69
CA LEU A 172 12.09 2.21 22.25
C LEU A 172 11.24 1.99 23.49
N LYS A 173 11.50 2.75 24.57
CA LYS A 173 10.61 2.73 25.73
C LYS A 173 9.46 3.70 25.53
N SER A 174 8.25 3.16 25.55
CA SER A 174 7.01 3.94 25.52
C SER A 174 6.90 4.80 26.78
N ALA A 175 6.64 6.09 26.60
CA ALA A 175 6.25 6.98 27.69
C ALA A 175 4.74 6.85 27.97
N ASN A 176 3.94 6.63 26.92
CA ASN A 176 2.50 6.44 27.04
C ASN A 176 1.98 5.40 26.03
N ASN A 177 1.71 4.18 26.53
CA ASN A 177 1.25 3.07 25.68
C ASN A 177 -0.04 3.39 24.91
N ARG A 178 -0.93 4.23 25.47
CA ARG A 178 -2.20 4.62 24.81
C ARG A 178 -1.93 5.51 23.61
N LEU A 179 -1.02 6.48 23.75
CA LEU A 179 -0.65 7.38 22.66
C LEU A 179 0.17 6.66 21.60
N VAL A 180 1.08 5.76 22.00
CA VAL A 180 1.82 4.91 21.06
C VAL A 180 0.87 4.07 20.22
N ALA A 181 -0.07 3.35 20.86
CA ALA A 181 -1.04 2.53 20.14
C ALA A 181 -1.93 3.36 19.21
N PHE A 182 -2.42 4.53 19.69
CA PHE A 182 -3.19 5.45 18.87
C PHE A 182 -2.41 5.98 17.67
N PHE A 183 -1.13 6.32 17.85
CA PHE A 183 -0.27 6.80 16.79
C PHE A 183 -0.12 5.79 15.66
N PHE A 184 0.17 4.52 15.97
CA PHE A 184 0.24 3.47 14.94
C PHE A 184 -1.13 3.17 14.29
N ASP A 185 -2.23 3.23 15.05
CA ASP A 185 -3.59 3.15 14.50
C ASP A 185 -3.84 4.28 13.48
N ARG A 186 -3.40 5.51 13.77
CA ARG A 186 -3.51 6.64 12.84
C ARG A 186 -2.65 6.48 11.59
N LEU A 187 -1.40 6.03 11.73
CA LEU A 187 -0.55 5.72 10.57
C LEU A 187 -1.20 4.65 9.68
N CYS A 188 -1.74 3.60 10.29
CA CYS A 188 -2.45 2.52 9.61
C CYS A 188 -3.73 3.02 8.93
N HIS A 189 -4.52 3.84 9.61
CA HIS A 189 -5.76 4.42 9.10
C HIS A 189 -5.52 5.25 7.82
N HIS A 190 -4.40 5.99 7.79
CA HIS A 190 -3.96 6.75 6.60
C HIS A 190 -3.11 5.93 5.63
N ARG A 191 -3.05 4.59 5.81
CA ARG A 191 -2.34 3.64 4.94
C ARG A 191 -0.84 3.93 4.80
N LEU A 192 -0.23 4.55 5.81
CA LEU A 192 1.21 4.81 5.87
C LEU A 192 2.00 3.58 6.34
N ILE A 193 1.32 2.61 6.96
CA ILE A 193 1.86 1.31 7.40
C ILE A 193 0.82 0.20 7.16
N LEU A 194 1.26 -1.05 7.26
CA LEU A 194 0.42 -2.25 7.14
C LEU A 194 -0.54 -2.42 8.33
N GLY A 195 -1.72 -3.00 8.05
CA GLY A 195 -2.77 -3.23 9.04
C GLY A 195 -2.43 -4.21 10.16
N ARG A 196 -1.37 -5.01 10.01
CA ARG A 196 -0.92 -6.00 11.01
C ARG A 196 0.12 -5.44 11.98
N TRP A 197 0.20 -4.11 12.11
CA TRP A 197 1.25 -3.42 12.85
C TRP A 197 1.39 -3.90 14.31
N GLU A 198 0.30 -4.25 15.01
CA GLU A 198 0.37 -4.73 16.40
C GLU A 198 1.17 -6.03 16.53
N HIS A 199 0.90 -7.01 15.64
CA HIS A 199 1.61 -8.27 15.60
C HIS A 199 3.07 -8.10 15.16
N LEU A 200 3.31 -7.21 14.20
CA LEU A 200 4.66 -6.94 13.69
C LEU A 200 5.54 -6.29 14.76
N LEU A 201 5.00 -5.31 15.51
CA LEU A 201 5.72 -4.67 16.62
C LEU A 201 5.94 -5.61 17.80
N GLU A 202 4.98 -6.50 18.10
CA GLU A 202 5.17 -7.54 19.11
C GLU A 202 6.28 -8.51 18.69
N GLN A 203 6.23 -9.03 17.47
CA GLN A 203 7.20 -10.01 16.97
C GLN A 203 8.60 -9.40 16.87
N ALA A 204 8.70 -8.11 16.54
CA ALA A 204 9.96 -7.38 16.50
C ALA A 204 10.48 -6.98 17.88
N GLY A 205 9.62 -6.99 18.91
CA GLY A 205 9.96 -6.56 20.26
C GLY A 205 10.42 -5.09 20.34
N SER A 206 10.08 -4.26 19.35
CA SER A 206 10.72 -2.96 19.14
C SER A 206 10.23 -1.85 20.08
N ILE A 207 9.18 -2.08 20.87
CA ILE A 207 8.65 -1.11 21.84
C ILE A 207 8.45 -1.76 23.20
N LEU A 208 9.06 -1.18 24.22
CA LEU A 208 8.94 -1.57 25.62
C LEU A 208 7.79 -0.81 26.28
N GLY A 209 7.02 -1.48 27.12
CA GLY A 209 5.96 -0.86 27.91
C GLY A 209 6.52 0.11 28.96
N SER A 210 5.73 1.14 29.28
CA SER A 210 6.14 2.20 30.21
C SER A 210 6.49 1.74 31.63
N LYS A 211 5.80 0.71 32.14
CA LYS A 211 5.92 0.23 33.54
C LYS A 211 7.04 -0.80 33.74
N ASP A 212 7.05 -1.86 32.93
CA ASP A 212 7.85 -3.05 33.24
C ASP A 212 9.10 -3.18 32.35
N GLY A 213 9.29 -2.27 31.39
CA GLY A 213 10.41 -2.33 30.43
C GLY A 213 10.42 -3.58 29.56
N ARG A 214 9.33 -4.36 29.55
CA ARG A 214 9.14 -5.55 28.72
C ARG A 214 8.53 -5.15 27.37
N PRO A 215 8.84 -5.87 26.28
CA PRO A 215 8.19 -5.65 25.00
C PRO A 215 6.67 -5.72 25.11
N LEU A 216 5.98 -4.79 24.46
CA LEU A 216 4.53 -4.78 24.40
C LEU A 216 4.02 -5.94 23.52
N LYS A 217 3.00 -6.64 24.02
CA LYS A 217 2.29 -7.70 23.30
C LYS A 217 1.09 -7.15 22.54
N HIS A 218 0.63 -7.87 21.51
CA HIS A 218 -0.57 -7.52 20.72
C HIS A 218 -1.76 -7.15 21.62
N GLY A 219 -2.11 -7.99 22.59
CA GLY A 219 -3.23 -7.71 23.49
C GLY A 219 -3.06 -6.43 24.33
N GLN A 220 -1.82 -6.01 24.61
CA GLN A 220 -1.53 -4.75 25.30
C GLN A 220 -1.68 -3.55 24.36
N TYR A 221 -1.31 -3.67 23.09
CA TYR A 221 -1.59 -2.65 22.07
C TYR A 221 -3.10 -2.46 21.89
N SER A 222 -3.85 -3.55 21.67
CA SER A 222 -5.29 -3.46 21.42
C SER A 222 -6.06 -2.93 22.63
N SER A 223 -5.64 -3.30 23.84
CA SER A 223 -6.20 -2.75 25.08
C SER A 223 -5.89 -1.25 25.22
N ALA A 224 -4.64 -0.86 24.97
CA ALA A 224 -4.23 0.54 25.04
C ALA A 224 -4.92 1.41 23.99
N LEU A 225 -5.14 0.87 22.78
CA LEU A 225 -5.88 1.51 21.71
C LEU A 225 -7.36 1.66 22.04
N SER A 226 -7.99 0.62 22.60
CA SER A 226 -9.38 0.66 23.04
C SER A 226 -9.57 1.75 24.11
N LEU A 227 -8.65 1.84 25.07
CA LEU A 227 -8.64 2.91 26.08
C LEU A 227 -8.37 4.28 25.46
N ALA A 228 -7.52 4.37 24.44
CA ALA A 228 -7.28 5.62 23.72
C ALA A 228 -8.56 6.11 23.03
N LYS A 229 -9.31 5.21 22.40
CA LYS A 229 -10.58 5.52 21.70
C LYS A 229 -11.72 5.84 22.67
N SER A 230 -11.78 5.20 23.84
CA SER A 230 -12.85 5.44 24.82
C SER A 230 -12.66 6.71 25.66
N ASN A 231 -11.42 7.17 25.83
CA ASN A 231 -11.11 8.38 26.60
C ASN A 231 -10.04 9.22 25.88
N PRO A 232 -10.45 10.02 24.87
CA PRO A 232 -9.54 10.86 24.08
C PRO A 232 -8.83 11.92 24.91
N ASN A 233 -7.65 12.36 24.46
CA ASN A 233 -6.93 13.46 25.07
C ASN A 233 -6.41 14.43 23.99
N SER A 234 -6.01 15.64 24.40
CA SER A 234 -5.53 16.68 23.48
C SER A 234 -4.32 16.25 22.63
N MET A 235 -3.45 15.37 23.15
CA MET A 235 -2.31 14.86 22.39
C MET A 235 -2.74 13.94 21.23
N GLN A 236 -3.91 13.31 21.28
CA GLN A 236 -4.44 12.57 20.13
C GLN A 236 -4.84 13.48 18.97
N GLU A 237 -5.24 14.72 19.24
CA GLU A 237 -5.51 15.71 18.20
C GLU A 237 -4.22 16.14 17.52
N VAL A 238 -3.17 16.40 18.30
CA VAL A 238 -1.82 16.71 17.78
C VAL A 238 -1.31 15.58 16.88
N ILE A 239 -1.41 14.33 17.34
CA ILE A 239 -1.06 13.15 16.53
C ILE A 239 -1.90 13.08 15.25
N SER A 240 -3.21 13.32 15.35
CA SER A 240 -4.12 13.23 14.21
C SER A 240 -3.83 14.29 13.14
N GLN A 241 -3.58 15.53 13.55
CA GLN A 241 -3.22 16.64 12.67
C GLN A 241 -1.88 16.40 12.01
N CYS A 242 -0.89 15.93 12.78
CA CYS A 242 0.41 15.61 12.22
C CYS A 242 0.35 14.50 11.16
N VAL A 243 -0.29 13.37 11.48
CA VAL A 243 -0.40 12.25 10.53
C VAL A 243 -1.17 12.69 9.27
N GLN A 244 -2.18 13.55 9.43
CA GLN A 244 -2.89 14.14 8.31
C GLN A 244 -1.97 15.04 7.45
N ALA A 245 -1.14 15.89 8.06
CA ALA A 245 -0.18 16.72 7.34
C ALA A 245 0.86 15.89 6.57
N VAL A 246 1.31 14.77 7.12
CA VAL A 246 2.21 13.83 6.44
C VAL A 246 1.54 13.20 5.22
N ARG A 247 0.27 12.82 5.35
CA ARG A 247 -0.53 12.32 4.22
C ARG A 247 -0.64 13.38 3.13
N GLU A 248 -1.00 14.61 3.47
CA GLU A 248 -1.11 15.71 2.50
C GLU A 248 0.23 16.04 1.83
N MET A 249 1.35 15.92 2.57
CA MET A 249 2.69 16.07 1.99
C MET A 249 3.00 14.96 0.96
N THR A 250 2.41 13.77 1.12
CA THR A 250 2.47 12.69 0.12
C THR A 250 1.75 13.11 -1.17
N GLU A 251 0.63 13.83 -1.03
CA GLU A 251 -0.22 14.32 -2.11
C GLU A 251 0.37 15.57 -2.82
N ARG A 252 1.13 16.43 -2.11
CA ARG A 252 1.76 17.64 -2.70
C ARG A 252 3.10 17.39 -3.40
N ASN A 253 3.93 16.48 -2.89
CA ASN A 253 5.17 16.09 -3.59
C ASN A 253 4.91 15.37 -4.93
N THR A 254 3.66 14.95 -5.18
CA THR A 254 3.23 14.40 -6.47
C THR A 254 2.69 15.48 -7.43
N THR A 255 2.39 16.69 -6.95
CA THR A 255 1.92 17.81 -7.80
C THR A 255 3.02 18.75 -8.27
N ASP A 256 4.14 18.88 -7.53
CA ASP A 256 5.23 19.81 -7.88
C ASP A 256 6.24 19.28 -8.92
N ASN A 257 6.08 18.04 -9.38
CA ASN A 257 6.87 17.46 -10.47
C ASN A 257 6.11 17.44 -11.83
N LYS A 258 5.22 18.42 -12.04
CA LYS A 258 4.53 18.64 -13.32
C LYS A 258 5.08 19.83 -14.08
#